data_AF-A0A2U1CMF4-F1
#
_entry.id   AF-A0A2U1CMF4-F1
#
_cell.length_a   1.000
_cell.length_b   1.000
_cell.length_c   1.000
_cell.angle_alpha   90.00
_cell.angle_beta   90.00
_cell.angle_gamma   90.00
#
_symmetry.space_group_name_H-M   'P 1'
#
loop_
_entity.id
_entity.type
_entity.pdbx_description
1 polymer ?
#
loop_
_entity_poly.entity_id
_entity_poly.type
_entity_poly.pdbx_seq_one_letter_code
_entity_poly.pdbx_strand_id
1 'polypeptide(L)'
;MATITGTEIHAMVEHWLQIQVNGYLGSDYGQDLKALLQLPLADGAADAFLAKMREDIPALQALPAGALNLYSVETPPDRQDLIIEIAGRTFEVTGV
;
A
#
# COMPACT_ATOMS: atom_id res chain seq x y z
N MET A 1 9.92 -20.59 -16.29
CA MET A 1 9.62 -19.65 -15.19
C MET A 1 8.33 -18.94 -15.54
N ALA A 2 7.39 -18.84 -14.60
CA ALA A 2 6.17 -18.06 -14.83
C ALA A 2 6.52 -16.56 -14.82
N THR A 3 5.92 -15.80 -15.73
CA THR A 3 6.11 -14.34 -15.80
C THR A 3 4.96 -13.69 -15.03
N ILE A 4 5.29 -12.88 -14.02
CA ILE A 4 4.30 -12.11 -13.27
C ILE A 4 3.82 -10.95 -14.15
N THR A 5 2.51 -10.84 -14.30
CA THR A 5 1.80 -9.80 -15.05
C THR A 5 1.42 -8.63 -14.14
N GLY A 6 1.14 -7.46 -14.73
CA GLY A 6 0.65 -6.30 -13.96
C GLY A 6 -0.69 -6.55 -13.25
N THR A 7 -1.53 -7.45 -13.77
CA THR A 7 -2.78 -7.86 -13.10
C THR A 7 -2.50 -8.70 -11.85
N GLU A 8 -1.50 -9.59 -11.90
CA GLU A 8 -1.11 -10.36 -10.72
C GLU A 8 -0.46 -9.48 -9.65
N ILE A 9 0.35 -8.48 -10.04
CA ILE A 9 0.86 -7.47 -9.09
C ILE A 9 -0.29 -6.74 -8.41
N HIS A 10 -1.31 -6.34 -9.17
CA HIS A 10 -2.48 -5.66 -8.62
C HIS A 10 -3.21 -6.55 -7.62
N ALA A 11 -3.44 -7.82 -7.95
CA ALA A 11 -4.09 -8.78 -7.06
C ALA A 11 -3.28 -9.06 -5.78
N MET A 12 -1.94 -9.09 -5.87
CA MET A 12 -1.07 -9.24 -4.70
C MET A 12 -1.20 -8.05 -3.74
N VAL A 13 -1.28 -6.84 -4.28
CA VAL A 13 -1.45 -5.62 -3.47
C VAL A 13 -2.85 -5.55 -2.86
N GLU A 14 -3.89 -5.85 -3.64
CA GLU A 14 -5.26 -5.93 -3.12
C GLU A 14 -5.36 -6.93 -1.97
N HIS A 15 -4.76 -8.11 -2.13
CA HIS A 15 -4.69 -9.11 -1.06
C HIS A 15 -3.98 -8.56 0.18
N TRP A 16 -2.79 -7.98 0.03
CA TRP A 16 -2.02 -7.44 1.15
C TRP A 16 -2.79 -6.35 1.90
N LEU A 17 -3.53 -5.49 1.19
CA LEU A 17 -4.37 -4.45 1.80
C LEU A 17 -5.52 -5.01 2.64
N GLN A 18 -5.93 -6.27 2.42
CA GLN A 18 -6.96 -6.94 3.22
C GLN A 18 -6.42 -7.63 4.48
N ILE A 19 -5.09 -7.79 4.60
CA ILE A 19 -4.48 -8.50 5.72
C ILE A 19 -3.88 -7.49 6.70
N GLN A 20 -4.36 -7.52 7.95
CA GLN A 20 -3.77 -6.76 9.04
C GLN A 20 -2.48 -7.43 9.53
N VAL A 21 -1.54 -6.63 10.04
CA VAL A 21 -0.35 -7.17 10.71
C VAL A 21 -0.77 -8.18 11.79
N ASN A 22 0.00 -9.26 11.96
CA ASN A 22 -0.32 -10.39 12.84
C ASN A 22 -1.59 -11.19 12.44
N GLY A 23 -2.09 -11.03 11.21
CA GLY A 23 -3.19 -11.85 10.69
C GLY A 23 -2.81 -13.32 10.44
N TYR A 24 -1.51 -13.60 10.26
CA TYR A 24 -0.96 -14.94 10.12
C TYR A 24 -0.10 -15.32 11.34
N LEU A 25 -0.30 -16.53 11.87
CA LEU A 25 0.45 -16.98 13.04
C LEU A 25 1.95 -17.07 12.73
N GLY A 26 2.75 -16.33 13.50
CA GLY A 26 4.21 -16.33 13.36
C GLY A 26 4.74 -15.52 12.17
N SER A 27 3.91 -14.67 11.56
CA SER A 27 4.32 -13.76 10.48
C SER A 27 3.80 -12.35 10.76
N ASP A 28 4.63 -11.36 10.47
CA ASP A 28 4.32 -9.94 10.50
C ASP A 28 3.77 -9.42 9.16
N TYR A 29 3.47 -10.31 8.21
CA TYR A 29 2.87 -9.97 6.92
C TYR A 29 1.54 -9.24 7.09
N GLY A 30 1.37 -8.16 6.33
CA GLY A 30 0.15 -7.35 6.28
C GLY A 30 0.42 -5.89 6.58
N GLN A 31 -0.62 -5.14 6.93
CA GLN A 31 -0.52 -3.69 7.08
C GLN A 31 -1.27 -3.15 8.30
N ASP A 32 -0.87 -1.94 8.75
CA ASP A 32 -1.65 -1.10 9.68
C ASP A 32 -1.87 0.29 9.08
N LEU A 33 -2.75 0.34 8.10
CA LEU A 33 -3.15 1.49 7.31
C LEU A 33 -3.99 2.47 8.13
N LYS A 34 -4.69 1.98 9.16
CA LYS A 34 -5.45 2.83 10.07
C LYS A 34 -4.53 3.75 10.86
N ALA A 35 -3.33 3.27 11.21
CA ALA A 35 -2.32 4.11 11.84
C ALA A 35 -1.89 5.29 10.95
N LEU A 36 -2.01 5.20 9.62
CA LEU A 36 -1.62 6.26 8.71
C LEU A 36 -2.69 7.35 8.51
N LEU A 37 -3.97 7.03 8.65
CA LEU A 37 -5.07 7.93 8.25
C LEU A 37 -5.10 9.27 9.00
N GLN A 38 -4.47 9.35 10.17
CA GLN A 38 -4.41 10.59 10.97
C GLN A 38 -3.01 11.18 11.10
N LEU A 39 -2.02 10.62 10.41
CA LEU A 39 -0.64 11.08 10.49
C LEU A 39 -0.31 12.00 9.31
N PRO A 40 0.49 13.06 9.53
CA PRO A 40 1.08 13.81 8.44
C PRO A 40 1.95 12.87 7.59
N LEU A 41 1.75 12.85 6.26
CA LEU A 41 2.58 12.04 5.36
C LEU A 41 4.08 12.39 5.44
N ALA A 42 4.41 13.61 5.86
CA ALA A 42 5.78 14.09 6.04
C ALA A 42 6.50 13.55 7.30
N ASP A 43 5.80 12.82 8.18
CA ASP A 43 6.37 12.28 9.43
C ASP A 43 7.15 10.96 9.22
N GLY A 44 7.36 10.54 7.97
CA GLY A 44 8.09 9.31 7.60
C GLY A 44 7.30 8.01 7.75
N ALA A 45 6.11 8.04 8.34
CA ALA A 45 5.22 6.88 8.44
C ALA A 45 4.79 6.36 7.06
N ALA A 46 4.59 7.25 6.09
CA ALA A 46 4.31 6.91 4.70
C ALA A 46 5.44 6.12 4.04
N ASP A 47 6.69 6.54 4.25
CA ASP A 47 7.88 5.86 3.71
C ASP A 47 8.05 4.48 4.34
N ALA A 48 7.86 4.37 5.65
CA ALA A 48 7.90 3.09 6.36
C ALA A 48 6.83 2.11 5.86
N PHE A 49 5.61 2.61 5.58
CA PHE A 49 4.55 1.80 5.01
C PHE A 49 4.89 1.30 3.60
N LEU A 50 5.42 2.16 2.73
CA LEU A 50 5.85 1.77 1.39
C LEU A 50 7.03 0.79 1.43
N ALA A 51 7.95 0.95 2.39
CA ALA A 51 9.05 0.02 2.62
C ALA A 51 8.52 -1.37 3.03
N LYS A 52 7.60 -1.42 4.00
CA LYS A 52 6.96 -2.68 4.41
C LYS A 52 6.20 -3.35 3.27
N MET A 53 5.47 -2.58 2.46
CA MET A 53 4.79 -3.13 1.28
C MET A 53 5.76 -3.80 0.30
N ARG A 54 6.96 -3.25 0.10
CA ARG A 54 8.00 -3.85 -0.76
C ARG A 54 8.68 -5.08 -0.15
N GLU A 55 8.75 -5.15 1.17
CA GLU A 55 9.24 -6.31 1.91
C GLU A 55 8.24 -7.47 1.82
N ASP A 56 6.97 -7.21 2.14
CA ASP A 56 5.90 -8.20 2.15
C ASP A 56 5.49 -8.66 0.74
N ILE A 57 5.66 -7.82 -0.28
CA ILE A 57 5.36 -8.12 -1.69
C ILE A 57 6.65 -8.01 -2.54
N PRO A 58 7.51 -9.04 -2.55
CA PRO A 58 8.80 -9.00 -3.25
C PRO A 58 8.70 -8.68 -4.75
N ALA A 59 7.57 -8.98 -5.39
CA ALA A 59 7.32 -8.62 -6.79
C ALA A 59 7.40 -7.11 -7.06
N LEU A 60 7.16 -6.26 -6.06
CA LEU A 60 7.27 -4.81 -6.18
C LEU A 60 8.72 -4.31 -6.23
N GLN A 61 9.71 -5.12 -5.82
CA GLN A 61 11.13 -4.76 -5.87
C GLN A 61 11.65 -4.64 -7.32
N ALA A 62 10.98 -5.31 -8.26
CA ALA A 62 11.31 -5.20 -9.69
C ALA A 62 10.79 -3.90 -10.34
N LEU A 63 9.92 -3.15 -9.65
CA LEU A 63 9.40 -1.89 -10.17
C LEU A 63 10.45 -0.78 -10.07
N PRO A 64 10.52 0.14 -11.05
CA PRO A 64 11.46 1.25 -11.00
C PRO A 64 11.14 2.20 -9.84
N ALA A 65 12.13 3.00 -9.46
CA ALA A 65 11.93 4.07 -8.48
C ALA A 65 10.80 5.02 -8.95
N GLY A 66 9.95 5.46 -8.03
CA GLY A 66 8.80 6.31 -8.32
C GLY A 66 7.58 5.59 -8.92
N ALA A 67 7.64 4.28 -9.16
CA ALA A 67 6.48 3.50 -9.60
C ALA A 67 5.57 3.02 -8.45
N LEU A 68 5.90 3.34 -7.20
CA LEU A 68 5.07 3.09 -6.03
C LEU A 68 4.99 4.40 -5.25
N ASN A 69 3.79 4.95 -5.12
CA ASN A 69 3.54 6.23 -4.48
C ASN A 69 2.39 6.11 -3.46
N LEU A 70 2.45 6.92 -2.40
CA LEU A 70 1.40 7.08 -1.41
C LEU A 70 1.12 8.57 -1.24
N TYR A 71 -0.13 8.98 -1.42
CA TYR A 71 -0.53 10.38 -1.27
C TYR A 71 -1.96 10.47 -0.77
N SER A 72 -2.33 11.62 -0.22
CA SER A 72 -3.69 11.91 0.20
C SER A 72 -4.39 12.86 -0.77
N VAL A 73 -5.70 12.70 -0.90
CA VAL A 73 -6.58 13.55 -1.71
C VAL A 73 -7.72 14.04 -0.82
N GLU A 74 -7.94 15.35 -0.78
CA GLU A 74 -9.10 15.94 -0.12
C GLU A 74 -10.34 15.75 -1.00
N THR A 75 -11.36 15.09 -0.46
CA THR A 75 -12.63 14.83 -1.13
C THR A 75 -13.75 15.53 -0.35
N PRO A 76 -14.58 16.39 -0.99
CA PRO A 76 -15.66 17.08 -0.30
C PRO A 76 -16.82 16.16 0.15
N PRO A 77 -17.62 16.54 1.16
CA PRO A 77 -17.38 17.62 2.12
C PRO A 77 -16.65 17.05 3.35
N ASP A 78 -15.38 17.40 3.51
CA ASP A 78 -14.55 17.02 4.67
C ASP A 78 -14.19 15.52 4.78
N ARG A 79 -13.60 14.98 3.70
CA ARG A 79 -12.99 13.65 3.68
C ARG A 79 -11.54 13.75 3.18
N GLN A 80 -10.65 12.94 3.74
CA GLN A 80 -9.32 12.72 3.20
C GLN A 80 -9.18 11.25 2.80
N ASP A 81 -8.94 11.02 1.53
CA ASP A 81 -8.70 9.68 0.99
C ASP A 81 -7.21 9.44 0.85
N LEU A 82 -6.77 8.24 1.19
CA LEU A 82 -5.40 7.82 1.01
C LEU A 82 -5.32 6.99 -0.29
N ILE A 83 -4.41 7.34 -1.18
CA ILE A 83 -4.27 6.71 -2.49
C ILE A 83 -2.90 6.04 -2.59
N ILE A 84 -2.91 4.75 -2.91
CA ILE A 84 -1.70 4.01 -3.27
C ILE A 84 -1.67 3.91 -4.80
N GLU A 85 -0.62 4.42 -5.43
CA GLU A 85 -0.42 4.31 -6.87
C GLU A 85 0.73 3.35 -7.18
N ILE A 86 0.48 2.39 -8.06
CA ILE A 86 1.45 1.40 -8.53
C ILE A 86 1.47 1.40 -10.05
N ALA A 87 2.60 1.82 -10.63
CA ALA A 87 2.85 1.87 -12.07
C ALA A 87 1.69 2.51 -12.87
N GLY A 88 1.13 3.62 -12.35
CA GLY A 88 0.01 4.33 -12.97
C GLY A 88 -1.39 3.76 -12.71
N ARG A 89 -1.53 2.73 -11.86
CA ARG A 89 -2.83 2.25 -11.36
C ARG A 89 -3.03 2.65 -9.90
N THR A 90 -4.20 3.14 -9.55
CA THR A 90 -4.51 3.64 -8.21
C THR A 90 -5.40 2.67 -7.43
N PHE A 91 -5.13 2.56 -6.13
CA PHE A 91 -5.99 1.93 -5.14
C PHE A 91 -6.47 3.03 -4.18
N GLU A 92 -7.78 3.22 -4.11
CA GLU A 92 -8.38 4.08 -3.09
C GLU A 92 -8.45 3.28 -1.78
N VAL A 93 -7.85 3.84 -0.74
CA VAL A 93 -7.97 3.35 0.61
C VAL A 93 -9.00 4.21 1.32
N THR A 94 -10.21 3.67 1.47
CA THR A 94 -11.22 4.28 2.33
C THR A 94 -11.06 3.76 3.76
N GLY A 95 -10.91 4.66 4.72
CA GLY A 95 -11.02 4.31 6.14
C GLY A 95 -12.45 3.90 6.46
N VAL A 96 -12.69 2.60 6.67
CA VAL A 96 -13.95 2.05 7.19
C VAL A 96 -13.98 2.08 8.72
#